data_AF-A0AAU4K6V4-F1
#
_entry.id   AF-A0AAU4K6V4-F1
#
_cell.length_a   1.000
_cell.length_b   1.000
_cell.length_c   1.000
_cell.angle_alpha   90.00
_cell.angle_beta   90.00
_cell.angle_gamma   90.00
#
_symmetry.space_group_name_H-M   'P 1'
#
loop_
_entity.id
_entity.type
_entity.pdbx_description
1 polymer ?
#
loop_
_entity_poly.entity_id
_entity_poly.type
_entity_poly.pdbx_seq_one_letter_code
_entity_poly.pdbx_strand_id
1 'polypeptide(L)'
;MDAVTLGMAQADAKKRYPLKRSTAKALRPIATRGNNLGPSTYFSPNTQTSATYRVQHALIPGLTAYGLRAIYANFAGRFLGPSTLSVAASLEWGGKGYELPFLGAATASLPPGGRIVSDPAGITLDPYAYQLGLMSRTYVSCGSGGQWPIGLTLNATNGEGSSIGAPGTDLTNKQQKETLPSTPASSTAGAFSPVAILGITNADICALGIVTDSIGIGTGDSATAFAAGNTAYDNGFLVRAMNRQVPHMWMGKFGETAVQAALSAHFRAWSLDYCTHMICTMGRNDITAGSSVSVIANALITLWNLGAVRGLPVAQTTITPNTTSTDMWATVANQTIDPNDSVRVTLNTWLKAGAPMDLTAGTYLAVGTAGAVTIDDPRHPLDYVYDVAATVESATNSGRWKAAGRVVTDAAITANNTTVTSVTGAFTSADVGASVNIAGAGASGAMLSTYIKSVTNSTTVVLQGTPVTAVSAAAMAVDVYAVDGVHPGRIAHAAMAIPTLPFVAPLRFAA
;
A
#
# COMPACT_ATOMS: atom_id res chain seq x y z
N MET A 1 10.39 45.75 -4.23
CA MET A 1 9.38 45.25 -3.27
C MET A 1 9.81 43.84 -2.91
N ASP A 2 9.96 43.62 -1.62
CA ASP A 2 10.88 42.67 -1.01
C ASP A 2 10.36 41.23 -0.99
N ALA A 3 11.29 40.28 -1.16
CA ALA A 3 11.05 38.86 -1.06
C ALA A 3 11.02 38.43 0.42
N VAL A 4 9.86 38.59 1.05
CA VAL A 4 9.59 38.07 2.40
C VAL A 4 8.26 37.31 2.36
N THR A 5 8.25 36.12 2.99
CA THR A 5 7.09 35.26 3.33
C THR A 5 6.90 33.99 2.49
N LEU A 6 7.89 33.08 2.51
CA LEU A 6 7.65 31.63 2.48
C LEU A 6 8.65 30.97 3.45
N GLY A 7 8.32 31.02 4.74
CA GLY A 7 9.12 30.49 5.83
C GLY A 7 9.05 28.96 5.96
N MET A 8 9.54 28.23 4.96
CA MET A 8 9.99 26.86 5.18
C MET A 8 11.49 26.92 5.39
N ALA A 9 11.89 27.04 6.67
CA ALA A 9 13.28 26.89 7.07
C ALA A 9 13.78 25.54 6.52
N GLN A 10 14.83 25.59 5.70
CA GLN A 10 15.62 24.42 5.38
C GLN A 10 16.13 23.86 6.71
N ALA A 11 15.55 22.73 7.12
CA ALA A 11 16.03 21.98 8.27
C ALA A 11 17.53 21.70 8.07
N ASP A 12 18.32 22.20 9.01
CA ASP A 12 19.76 22.16 9.00
C ASP A 12 20.23 20.68 8.93
N ALA A 13 20.67 20.26 7.75
CA ALA A 13 20.99 18.87 7.41
C ALA A 13 22.28 18.34 8.07
N LYS A 14 22.75 18.96 9.16
CA LYS A 14 24.06 18.68 9.78
C LYS A 14 23.92 18.36 11.26
N LYS A 15 23.39 17.16 11.56
CA LYS A 15 23.73 16.33 12.75
C LYS A 15 22.87 15.08 12.94
N ARG A 16 22.02 14.70 11.99
CA ARG A 16 21.28 13.44 12.08
C ARG A 16 22.24 12.30 11.72
N TYR A 17 22.32 11.34 12.64
CA TYR A 17 23.20 10.18 12.64
C TYR A 17 23.57 9.71 11.22
N PRO A 18 24.86 9.50 10.90
CA PRO A 18 25.19 8.76 9.68
C PRO A 18 24.38 7.46 9.76
N LEU A 19 23.52 7.22 8.76
CA LEU A 19 22.76 5.98 8.61
C LEU A 19 23.69 4.86 9.05
N LYS A 20 23.40 4.22 10.19
CA LYS A 20 24.25 3.14 10.72
C LYS A 20 24.20 2.05 9.67
N ARG A 21 25.18 2.07 8.77
CA ARG A 21 25.42 1.03 7.79
C ARG A 21 25.61 -0.24 8.60
N SER A 22 24.61 -1.11 8.54
CA SER A 22 24.68 -2.44 9.12
C SER A 22 25.80 -3.16 8.39
N THR A 23 27.00 -3.16 8.95
CA THR A 23 28.18 -3.83 8.35
C THR A 23 28.01 -5.36 8.25
N ALA A 24 26.93 -5.91 8.81
CA ALA A 24 26.53 -7.30 8.62
C ALA A 24 25.54 -7.44 7.45
N LYS A 25 25.87 -8.36 6.55
CA LYS A 25 24.98 -8.90 5.50
C LYS A 25 23.70 -9.47 6.14
N ALA A 26 22.66 -8.66 6.23
CA ALA A 26 21.38 -9.02 6.85
C ALA A 26 20.35 -9.46 5.79
N LEU A 27 19.39 -10.30 6.19
CA LEU A 27 18.21 -10.58 5.37
C LEU A 27 17.34 -9.33 5.30
N ARG A 28 16.99 -8.92 4.08
CA ARG A 28 16.15 -7.76 3.79
C ARG A 28 15.07 -8.13 2.77
N PRO A 29 13.92 -7.44 2.74
CA PRO A 29 13.02 -7.48 1.60
C PRO A 29 13.78 -7.12 0.32
N ILE A 30 13.62 -7.91 -0.75
CA ILE A 30 14.28 -7.69 -2.05
C ILE A 30 13.31 -7.49 -3.20
N ALA A 31 12.02 -7.57 -2.91
CA ALA A 31 10.93 -7.44 -3.86
C ALA A 31 9.76 -6.68 -3.23
N THR A 32 8.83 -6.23 -4.07
CA THR A 32 7.51 -5.73 -3.66
C THR A 32 6.47 -6.85 -3.75
N ARG A 33 5.20 -6.52 -3.47
CA ARG A 33 4.05 -7.45 -3.49
C ARG A 33 4.07 -8.58 -2.45
N GLY A 34 4.77 -8.40 -1.34
CA GLY A 34 4.55 -9.22 -0.15
C GLY A 34 3.37 -8.70 0.67
N ASN A 35 2.24 -9.42 0.75
CA ASN A 35 1.10 -8.98 1.55
C ASN A 35 0.17 -10.12 2.00
N ASN A 36 -0.06 -10.25 3.31
CA ASN A 36 -1.14 -11.09 3.88
C ASN A 36 -2.29 -10.25 4.48
N LEU A 37 -2.34 -8.96 4.17
CA LEU A 37 -3.24 -7.96 4.73
C LEU A 37 -4.11 -7.36 3.60
N GLY A 38 -5.13 -8.11 3.19
CA GLY A 38 -6.03 -7.72 2.10
C GLY A 38 -7.31 -7.01 2.52
N PRO A 39 -8.06 -6.47 1.55
CA PRO A 39 -9.34 -5.81 1.77
C PRO A 39 -10.46 -6.82 2.04
N SER A 40 -11.28 -6.53 3.05
CA SER A 40 -12.61 -7.09 3.39
C SER A 40 -12.80 -8.59 3.64
N THR A 41 -12.13 -9.53 2.95
CA THR A 41 -12.20 -10.97 3.25
C THR A 41 -10.90 -11.45 3.88
N TYR A 42 -10.95 -11.77 5.17
CA TYR A 42 -9.78 -12.09 5.96
C TYR A 42 -9.26 -13.51 5.71
N PHE A 43 -10.16 -14.41 5.32
CA PHE A 43 -9.89 -15.84 5.29
C PHE A 43 -10.51 -16.51 4.07
N SER A 44 -9.89 -17.60 3.63
CA SER A 44 -10.48 -18.50 2.63
C SER A 44 -11.86 -19.01 3.08
N PRO A 45 -12.76 -19.39 2.16
CA PRO A 45 -13.98 -20.09 2.52
C PRO A 45 -13.69 -21.37 3.33
N ASN A 46 -14.48 -21.63 4.37
CA ASN A 46 -14.34 -22.81 5.24
C ASN A 46 -14.65 -24.15 4.55
N THR A 47 -15.12 -24.11 3.30
CA THR A 47 -15.33 -25.27 2.44
C THR A 47 -14.06 -25.69 1.70
N GLN A 48 -13.02 -24.84 1.68
CA GLN A 48 -11.74 -25.15 1.05
C GLN A 48 -10.79 -25.77 2.07
N THR A 49 -10.18 -26.91 1.73
CA THR A 49 -9.21 -27.58 2.61
C THR A 49 -7.76 -27.36 2.17
N SER A 50 -7.55 -26.91 0.92
CA SER A 50 -6.23 -26.59 0.39
C SER A 50 -6.30 -25.71 -0.85
N ALA A 51 -5.19 -25.03 -1.15
CA ALA A 51 -4.99 -24.29 -2.40
C ALA A 51 -3.49 -24.16 -2.73
N THR A 52 -3.17 -24.05 -4.02
CA THR A 52 -1.87 -23.53 -4.46
C THR A 52 -2.04 -22.16 -5.11
N TYR A 53 -1.31 -21.16 -4.62
CA TYR A 53 -1.26 -19.81 -5.17
C TYR A 53 0.05 -19.56 -5.92
N ARG A 54 -0.03 -18.89 -7.07
CA ARG A 54 1.11 -18.37 -7.82
C ARG A 54 1.05 -16.85 -7.85
N VAL A 55 2.08 -16.19 -7.34
CA VAL A 55 2.13 -14.73 -7.16
C VAL A 55 3.41 -14.17 -7.74
N GLN A 56 3.31 -13.06 -8.48
CA GLN A 56 4.45 -12.32 -8.99
C GLN A 56 4.95 -11.32 -7.94
N HIS A 57 6.28 -11.29 -7.78
CA HIS A 57 7.00 -10.35 -6.94
C HIS A 57 7.83 -9.42 -7.83
N ALA A 58 7.67 -8.11 -7.66
CA ALA A 58 8.42 -7.15 -8.45
C ALA A 58 9.80 -6.94 -7.81
N LEU A 59 10.84 -7.45 -8.47
CA LEU A 59 12.22 -7.23 -8.04
C LEU A 59 12.61 -5.76 -8.23
N ILE A 60 13.50 -5.31 -7.35
CA ILE A 60 14.10 -3.97 -7.41
C ILE A 60 15.17 -3.95 -8.51
N PRO A 61 15.08 -3.07 -9.51
CA PRO A 61 16.07 -2.99 -10.58
C PRO A 61 17.48 -2.71 -10.03
N GLY A 62 18.49 -3.39 -10.59
CA GLY A 62 19.89 -3.21 -10.19
C GLY A 62 20.29 -3.89 -8.88
N LEU A 63 19.36 -4.57 -8.19
CA LEU A 63 19.65 -5.23 -6.92
C LEU A 63 20.20 -6.65 -7.15
N THR A 64 21.43 -6.90 -6.70
CA THR A 64 21.94 -8.27 -6.53
C THR A 64 21.53 -8.79 -5.16
N ALA A 65 20.91 -9.97 -5.13
CA ALA A 65 20.57 -10.66 -3.90
C ALA A 65 20.79 -12.16 -4.02
N TYR A 66 21.15 -12.79 -2.92
CA TYR A 66 21.32 -14.24 -2.83
C TYR A 66 20.71 -14.78 -1.54
N GLY A 67 20.61 -16.11 -1.46
CA GLY A 67 20.04 -16.77 -0.30
C GLY A 67 18.58 -16.38 -0.07
N LEU A 68 17.82 -16.34 -1.16
CA LEU A 68 16.42 -15.88 -1.17
C LEU A 68 15.56 -16.74 -0.26
N ARG A 69 14.68 -16.14 0.53
CA ARG A 69 13.76 -16.82 1.43
C ARG A 69 12.37 -16.23 1.28
N ALA A 70 11.33 -17.03 1.52
CA ALA A 70 9.99 -16.53 1.71
C ALA A 70 9.65 -16.51 3.20
N ILE A 71 8.99 -15.45 3.65
CA ILE A 71 8.41 -15.39 4.99
C ILE A 71 6.89 -15.49 4.90
N TYR A 72 6.31 -16.37 5.71
CA TYR A 72 4.87 -16.59 5.80
C TYR A 72 4.40 -16.29 7.21
N ALA A 73 3.15 -15.85 7.32
CA ALA A 73 2.52 -15.63 8.61
C ALA A 73 1.03 -15.94 8.58
N ASN A 74 0.52 -16.44 9.71
CA ASN A 74 -0.85 -16.91 9.85
C ASN A 74 -1.69 -15.94 10.69
N PHE A 75 -1.88 -14.74 10.14
CA PHE A 75 -2.77 -13.71 10.64
C PHE A 75 -3.33 -12.92 9.46
N ALA A 76 -4.49 -12.28 9.67
CA ALA A 76 -5.13 -11.41 8.69
C ALA A 76 -5.46 -10.08 9.38
N GLY A 77 -4.66 -9.04 9.12
CA GLY A 77 -4.79 -7.77 9.83
C GLY A 77 -4.46 -7.92 11.31
N ARG A 78 -5.46 -7.66 12.15
CA ARG A 78 -5.40 -7.82 13.61
C ARG A 78 -5.87 -9.19 14.10
N PHE A 79 -6.35 -10.04 13.21
CA PHE A 79 -6.94 -11.32 13.57
C PHE A 79 -5.91 -12.42 13.44
N LEU A 80 -5.85 -13.28 14.45
CA LEU A 80 -5.16 -14.56 14.34
C LEU A 80 -5.77 -15.37 13.20
N GLY A 81 -4.95 -16.13 12.50
CA GLY A 81 -5.46 -17.17 11.60
C GLY A 81 -6.31 -18.17 12.36
N PRO A 82 -7.42 -18.67 11.79
CA PRO A 82 -8.38 -19.48 12.52
C PRO A 82 -7.94 -20.95 12.65
N SER A 83 -6.90 -21.37 11.93
CA SER A 83 -6.46 -22.76 11.89
C SER A 83 -4.95 -22.87 11.83
N THR A 84 -4.40 -23.97 12.34
CA THR A 84 -3.02 -24.35 12.03
C THR A 84 -2.93 -24.74 10.56
N LEU A 85 -1.94 -24.21 9.86
CA LEU A 85 -1.74 -24.42 8.44
C LEU A 85 -0.58 -25.38 8.18
N SER A 86 -0.66 -26.17 7.13
CA SER A 86 0.49 -26.80 6.49
C SER A 86 0.87 -25.96 5.27
N VAL A 87 2.14 -25.55 5.18
CA VAL A 87 2.65 -24.67 4.12
C VAL A 87 3.81 -25.34 3.40
N ALA A 88 3.76 -25.39 2.07
CA ALA A 88 4.90 -25.70 1.20
C ALA A 88 5.11 -24.55 0.21
N ALA A 89 6.34 -24.37 -0.25
CA ALA A 89 6.69 -23.22 -1.07
C ALA A 89 7.80 -23.49 -2.08
N SER A 90 7.76 -22.76 -3.19
CA SER A 90 8.86 -22.67 -4.15
C SER A 90 8.90 -21.29 -4.82
N LEU A 91 10.04 -20.94 -5.39
CA LEU A 91 10.23 -19.78 -6.25
C LEU A 91 10.38 -20.23 -7.70
N GLU A 92 9.84 -19.46 -8.63
CA GLU A 92 10.12 -19.62 -10.06
C GLU A 92 10.98 -18.47 -10.55
N TRP A 93 12.04 -18.83 -11.26
CA TRP A 93 12.99 -17.87 -11.78
C TRP A 93 13.73 -18.43 -13.00
N GLY A 94 13.82 -17.64 -14.07
CA GLY A 94 14.51 -18.05 -15.30
C GLY A 94 13.94 -19.36 -15.89
N GLY A 95 12.62 -19.55 -15.81
CA GLY A 95 11.93 -20.76 -16.28
C GLY A 95 12.11 -22.01 -15.39
N LYS A 96 12.78 -21.90 -14.24
CA LYS A 96 13.05 -23.02 -13.32
C LYS A 96 12.35 -22.82 -11.98
N GLY A 97 11.91 -23.93 -11.37
CA GLY A 97 11.42 -23.96 -9.99
C GLY A 97 12.53 -24.26 -8.97
N TYR A 98 12.52 -23.54 -7.85
CA TYR A 98 13.45 -23.67 -6.73
C TYR A 98 12.65 -23.86 -5.45
N GLU A 99 12.80 -25.00 -4.79
CA GLU A 99 12.07 -25.25 -3.56
C GLU A 99 12.56 -24.39 -2.40
N LEU A 100 11.63 -24.11 -1.50
CA LEU A 100 11.86 -23.40 -0.26
C LEU A 100 11.51 -24.34 0.91
N PRO A 101 12.47 -25.17 1.37
CA PRO A 101 12.25 -25.99 2.55
C PRO A 101 12.13 -25.12 3.82
N PHE A 102 11.71 -25.72 4.91
CA PHE A 102 11.58 -25.07 6.21
C PHE A 102 12.30 -25.93 7.25
N LEU A 103 13.49 -25.51 7.68
CA LEU A 103 14.37 -26.30 8.56
C LEU A 103 14.65 -27.71 7.97
N GLY A 104 14.87 -27.77 6.65
CA GLY A 104 15.10 -28.99 5.89
C GLY A 104 13.84 -29.78 5.50
N ALA A 105 12.67 -29.47 6.05
CA ALA A 105 11.42 -30.13 5.70
C ALA A 105 10.76 -29.47 4.48
N ALA A 106 10.08 -30.26 3.63
CA ALA A 106 9.35 -29.72 2.47
C ALA A 106 8.10 -28.91 2.87
N THR A 107 7.50 -29.26 4.01
CA THR A 107 6.30 -28.62 4.57
C THR A 107 6.58 -28.12 5.98
N ALA A 108 5.93 -27.02 6.36
CA ALA A 108 5.95 -26.49 7.72
C ALA A 108 4.56 -26.38 8.32
N SER A 109 4.46 -26.64 9.63
CA SER A 109 3.27 -26.33 10.43
C SER A 109 3.33 -24.87 10.88
N LEU A 110 2.27 -24.13 10.63
CA LEU A 110 2.15 -22.71 10.94
C LEU A 110 0.92 -22.45 11.82
N PRO A 111 1.07 -22.35 13.15
CA PRO A 111 -0.05 -22.15 14.06
C PRO A 111 -0.68 -20.76 13.90
N PRO A 112 -1.92 -20.53 14.39
CA PRO A 112 -2.52 -19.21 14.53
C PRO A 112 -1.56 -18.16 15.11
N GLY A 113 -1.38 -17.04 14.41
CA GLY A 113 -0.44 -15.97 14.81
C GLY A 113 1.04 -16.29 14.60
N GLY A 114 1.36 -17.52 14.18
CA GLY A 114 2.71 -17.96 13.89
C GLY A 114 3.30 -17.28 12.65
N ARG A 115 4.63 -17.31 12.59
CA ARG A 115 5.43 -16.88 11.45
C ARG A 115 6.53 -17.91 11.18
N ILE A 116 6.85 -18.13 9.92
CA ILE A 116 7.92 -19.03 9.48
C ILE A 116 8.70 -18.40 8.33
N VAL A 117 10.02 -18.61 8.33
CA VAL A 117 10.91 -18.23 7.23
C VAL A 117 11.44 -19.51 6.62
N SER A 118 11.40 -19.60 5.29
CA SER A 118 11.99 -20.73 4.60
C SER A 118 13.52 -20.74 4.72
N ASP A 119 14.11 -21.87 4.42
CA ASP A 119 15.51 -21.99 4.07
C ASP A 119 15.80 -21.25 2.75
N PRO A 120 17.08 -20.95 2.44
CA PRO A 120 17.44 -20.26 1.21
C PRO A 120 17.13 -21.09 -0.04
N ALA A 121 16.41 -20.51 -1.00
CA ALA A 121 16.45 -20.94 -2.39
C ALA A 121 17.88 -20.72 -2.90
N GLY A 122 18.47 -21.73 -3.54
CA GLY A 122 19.79 -21.67 -4.18
C GLY A 122 19.83 -20.77 -5.43
N ILE A 123 19.18 -19.61 -5.37
CA ILE A 123 19.10 -18.58 -6.41
C ILE A 123 20.06 -17.45 -6.04
N THR A 124 20.77 -16.95 -7.05
CA THR A 124 21.41 -15.65 -7.02
C THR A 124 20.76 -14.78 -8.09
N LEU A 125 20.20 -13.64 -7.68
CA LEU A 125 19.62 -12.66 -8.59
C LEU A 125 20.72 -11.78 -9.16
N ASP A 126 20.77 -11.73 -10.49
CA ASP A 126 21.59 -10.78 -11.24
C ASP A 126 20.90 -9.39 -11.28
N PRO A 127 21.64 -8.27 -11.15
CA PRO A 127 21.09 -6.91 -11.21
C PRO A 127 20.24 -6.59 -12.46
N TYR A 128 20.44 -7.29 -13.59
CA TYR A 128 19.70 -7.10 -14.83
C TYR A 128 18.49 -8.00 -14.99
N ALA A 129 18.31 -8.98 -14.11
CA ALA A 129 17.31 -10.02 -14.30
C ALA A 129 15.90 -9.63 -13.84
N TYR A 130 15.68 -8.40 -13.36
CA TYR A 130 14.37 -7.90 -12.92
C TYR A 130 13.24 -8.06 -13.97
N GLN A 131 13.59 -8.18 -15.26
CA GLN A 131 12.66 -8.41 -16.37
C GLN A 131 12.12 -9.84 -16.43
N LEU A 132 12.79 -10.82 -15.83
CA LEU A 132 12.41 -12.24 -15.91
C LEU A 132 11.24 -12.59 -14.98
N GLY A 133 10.86 -11.70 -14.06
CA GLY A 133 9.78 -11.89 -13.10
C GLY A 133 10.10 -12.98 -12.07
N LEU A 134 10.16 -12.62 -10.78
CA LEU A 134 10.21 -13.61 -9.71
C LEU A 134 8.78 -14.01 -9.36
N MET A 135 8.49 -15.31 -9.34
CA MET A 135 7.20 -15.82 -8.87
C MET A 135 7.39 -16.65 -7.63
N SER A 136 6.41 -16.65 -6.73
CA SER A 136 6.30 -17.64 -5.66
C SER A 136 5.13 -18.58 -5.95
N ARG A 137 5.33 -19.88 -5.72
CA ARG A 137 4.24 -20.82 -5.51
C ARG A 137 4.12 -21.13 -4.03
N THR A 138 2.92 -21.04 -3.50
CA THR A 138 2.62 -21.37 -2.11
C THR A 138 1.47 -22.36 -2.09
N TYR A 139 1.73 -23.56 -1.60
CA TYR A 139 0.69 -24.50 -1.21
C TYR A 139 0.34 -24.27 0.26
N VAL A 140 -0.95 -24.21 0.54
CA VAL A 140 -1.49 -24.11 1.89
C VAL A 140 -2.61 -25.12 2.06
N SER A 141 -2.66 -25.77 3.21
CA SER A 141 -3.79 -26.62 3.61
C SER A 141 -4.10 -26.50 5.10
N CYS A 142 -5.34 -26.84 5.44
CA CYS A 142 -5.84 -26.92 6.80
C CYS A 142 -6.81 -28.09 6.94
N GLY A 143 -7.19 -28.42 8.18
CA GLY A 143 -8.23 -29.42 8.43
C GLY A 143 -9.60 -29.03 7.85
N SER A 144 -10.52 -29.99 7.78
CA SER A 144 -11.91 -29.76 7.36
C SER A 144 -12.56 -28.66 8.19
N GLY A 145 -13.26 -27.72 7.54
CA GLY A 145 -13.85 -26.54 8.19
C GLY A 145 -12.85 -25.44 8.58
N GLY A 146 -11.55 -25.67 8.38
CA GLY A 146 -10.51 -24.69 8.61
C GLY A 146 -10.47 -23.60 7.54
N GLN A 147 -9.74 -22.53 7.83
CA GLN A 147 -9.49 -21.43 6.88
C GLN A 147 -8.05 -20.93 7.04
N TRP A 148 -7.55 -20.21 6.03
CA TRP A 148 -6.26 -19.54 6.07
C TRP A 148 -6.38 -18.08 5.67
N PRO A 149 -5.46 -17.20 6.12
CA PRO A 149 -5.43 -15.80 5.70
C PRO A 149 -5.35 -15.65 4.18
N ILE A 150 -6.13 -14.73 3.64
CA ILE A 150 -5.98 -14.29 2.25
C ILE A 150 -5.83 -12.77 2.25
N GLY A 151 -4.85 -12.27 1.50
CA GLY A 151 -4.53 -10.84 1.57
C GLY A 151 -4.12 -10.21 0.26
N LEU A 152 -3.32 -10.93 -0.52
CA LEU A 152 -2.91 -10.45 -1.83
C LEU A 152 -3.98 -10.73 -2.87
N THR A 153 -4.43 -9.72 -3.60
CA THR A 153 -5.29 -9.92 -4.78
C THR A 153 -4.43 -10.38 -5.97
N LEU A 154 -4.83 -11.48 -6.59
CA LEU A 154 -4.17 -12.05 -7.77
C LEU A 154 -4.44 -11.24 -9.03
N ASN A 155 -3.41 -11.06 -9.87
CA ASN A 155 -3.49 -10.45 -11.19
C ASN A 155 -3.22 -11.47 -12.32
N ALA A 156 -4.28 -11.89 -13.00
CA ALA A 156 -4.16 -12.81 -14.13
C ALA A 156 -3.28 -12.28 -15.28
N THR A 157 -3.24 -10.96 -15.51
CA THR A 157 -2.40 -10.34 -16.54
C THR A 157 -0.90 -10.53 -16.28
N ASN A 158 -0.53 -10.75 -15.01
CA ASN A 158 0.82 -11.08 -14.59
C ASN A 158 1.12 -12.58 -14.62
N GLY A 159 0.17 -13.41 -15.04
CA GLY A 159 0.23 -14.86 -14.90
C GLY A 159 0.04 -15.34 -13.45
N GLU A 160 -0.44 -14.49 -12.54
CA GLU A 160 -0.81 -14.91 -11.18
C GLU A 160 -2.10 -15.74 -11.24
N GLY A 161 -2.28 -16.64 -10.28
CA GLY A 161 -3.45 -17.51 -10.25
C GLY A 161 -3.53 -18.38 -9.00
N SER A 162 -4.67 -19.05 -8.84
CA SER A 162 -4.91 -20.01 -7.76
C SER A 162 -5.45 -21.33 -8.31
N SER A 163 -4.97 -22.46 -7.77
CA SER A 163 -5.58 -23.77 -7.96
C SER A 163 -6.31 -24.12 -6.67
N ILE A 164 -7.63 -23.99 -6.71
CA ILE A 164 -8.55 -24.16 -5.58
C ILE A 164 -9.46 -25.34 -5.91
N GLY A 165 -9.53 -26.35 -5.03
CA GLY A 165 -10.36 -27.54 -5.23
C GLY A 165 -10.18 -28.55 -4.09
N ALA A 166 -10.99 -29.62 -4.07
CA ALA A 166 -10.91 -30.68 -3.07
C ALA A 166 -10.28 -31.95 -3.66
N PRO A 167 -9.11 -32.40 -3.19
CA PRO A 167 -8.02 -31.63 -2.58
C PRO A 167 -7.21 -30.91 -3.68
N GLY A 168 -6.88 -29.64 -3.45
CA GLY A 168 -6.02 -28.86 -4.33
C GLY A 168 -4.65 -29.55 -4.42
N THR A 169 -4.15 -29.71 -5.64
CA THR A 169 -2.83 -30.32 -5.84
C THR A 169 -1.76 -29.37 -5.31
N ASP A 170 -0.84 -29.90 -4.52
CA ASP A 170 0.40 -29.20 -4.20
C ASP A 170 1.25 -29.08 -5.48
N LEU A 171 1.30 -27.87 -6.04
CA LEU A 171 2.09 -27.56 -7.24
C LEU A 171 3.44 -26.92 -6.88
N THR A 172 3.94 -27.13 -5.66
CA THR A 172 5.24 -26.61 -5.22
C THR A 172 6.40 -27.60 -5.40
N ASN A 173 6.09 -28.88 -5.69
CA ASN A 173 7.04 -30.00 -5.59
C ASN A 173 7.98 -30.26 -6.80
N LYS A 174 9.08 -30.98 -6.52
CA LYS A 174 10.29 -31.29 -7.33
C LYS A 174 10.14 -31.76 -8.78
N GLN A 175 9.04 -32.40 -9.18
CA GLN A 175 9.00 -33.13 -10.46
C GLN A 175 8.85 -32.25 -11.71
N GLN A 176 8.71 -30.93 -11.53
CA GLN A 176 8.39 -29.98 -12.60
C GLN A 176 9.50 -28.94 -12.84
N LYS A 177 10.77 -29.31 -12.56
CA LYS A 177 11.93 -28.41 -12.73
C LYS A 177 12.15 -27.90 -14.16
N GLU A 178 11.55 -28.53 -15.17
CA GLU A 178 11.76 -28.20 -16.59
C GLU A 178 10.50 -27.67 -17.32
N THR A 179 9.29 -27.96 -16.83
CA THR A 179 8.04 -27.45 -17.41
C THR A 179 6.99 -27.29 -16.32
N LEU A 180 6.58 -26.05 -16.05
CA LEU A 180 5.53 -25.76 -15.08
C LEU A 180 4.14 -26.07 -15.70
N PRO A 181 3.20 -26.67 -14.95
CA PRO A 181 1.84 -26.93 -15.41
C PRO A 181 1.14 -25.61 -15.75
N SER A 182 0.08 -25.71 -16.56
CA SER A 182 -0.75 -24.57 -16.96
C SER A 182 -1.07 -23.67 -15.77
N THR A 183 -0.99 -22.36 -16.00
CA THR A 183 -1.31 -21.30 -15.04
C THR A 183 -2.57 -21.70 -14.27
N PRO A 184 -2.55 -21.68 -12.91
CA PRO A 184 -3.76 -21.94 -12.16
C PRO A 184 -4.88 -21.02 -12.66
N ALA A 185 -6.13 -21.51 -12.66
CA ALA A 185 -7.26 -20.78 -13.24
C ALA A 185 -7.30 -19.32 -12.78
N SER A 186 -7.37 -18.39 -13.73
CA SER A 186 -7.32 -16.95 -13.47
C SER A 186 -8.58 -16.50 -12.74
N SER A 187 -8.43 -15.98 -11.53
CA SER A 187 -9.50 -15.27 -10.84
C SER A 187 -8.92 -14.10 -10.03
N THR A 188 -9.70 -13.04 -9.87
CA THR A 188 -9.43 -11.97 -8.89
C THR A 188 -9.76 -12.48 -7.49
N ALA A 189 -9.01 -13.47 -7.03
CA ALA A 189 -9.15 -14.05 -5.70
C ALA A 189 -8.07 -13.52 -4.74
N GLY A 190 -8.39 -13.54 -3.45
CA GLY A 190 -7.39 -13.37 -2.40
C GLY A 190 -6.48 -14.60 -2.32
N ALA A 191 -5.18 -14.36 -2.16
CA ALA A 191 -4.17 -15.39 -2.06
C ALA A 191 -3.52 -15.42 -0.68
N PHE A 192 -3.16 -16.64 -0.25
CA PHE A 192 -2.15 -16.83 0.77
C PHE A 192 -0.78 -16.82 0.11
N SER A 193 0.04 -15.83 0.43
CA SER A 193 1.32 -15.58 -0.24
C SER A 193 2.41 -15.28 0.79
N PRO A 194 3.69 -15.22 0.37
CA PRO A 194 4.72 -14.68 1.24
C PRO A 194 4.38 -13.26 1.69
N VAL A 195 4.54 -12.96 2.98
CA VAL A 195 4.50 -11.59 3.50
C VAL A 195 5.65 -10.75 2.92
N ALA A 196 6.76 -11.40 2.58
CA ALA A 196 7.84 -10.82 1.78
C ALA A 196 8.72 -11.92 1.16
N ILE A 197 9.45 -11.56 0.11
CA ILE A 197 10.64 -12.27 -0.31
C ILE A 197 11.85 -11.56 0.29
N LEU A 198 12.60 -12.30 1.10
CA LEU A 198 13.82 -11.85 1.74
C LEU A 198 15.04 -12.30 0.95
N GLY A 199 16.15 -11.59 1.07
CA GLY A 199 17.44 -11.99 0.52
C GLY A 199 18.57 -11.25 1.21
N ILE A 200 19.79 -11.76 1.04
CA ILE A 200 21.00 -11.08 1.45
C ILE A 200 21.48 -10.25 0.26
N THR A 201 21.61 -8.95 0.44
CA THR A 201 22.03 -8.03 -0.61
C THR A 201 23.54 -7.83 -0.57
N ASN A 202 24.14 -7.56 -1.73
CA ASN A 202 25.57 -7.22 -1.82
C ASN A 202 25.89 -5.77 -1.41
N ALA A 203 24.86 -4.95 -1.26
CA ALA A 203 24.93 -3.56 -0.83
C ALA A 203 23.91 -3.30 0.29
N ASP A 204 24.19 -2.29 1.11
CA ASP A 204 23.19 -1.75 2.02
C ASP A 204 22.08 -1.09 1.21
N ILE A 205 20.87 -1.62 1.35
CA ILE A 205 19.68 -1.07 0.72
C ILE A 205 18.76 -0.45 1.77
N CYS A 206 17.99 0.54 1.35
CA CYS A 206 16.79 0.91 2.08
C CYS A 206 15.76 -0.20 1.88
N ALA A 207 15.18 -0.69 2.96
CA ALA A 207 13.95 -1.47 2.98
C ALA A 207 12.94 -0.80 3.93
N LEU A 208 11.70 -0.61 3.48
CA LEU A 208 10.70 0.20 4.16
C LEU A 208 9.60 -0.67 4.81
N GLY A 209 9.40 -0.51 6.11
CA GLY A 209 8.21 -1.00 6.80
C GLY A 209 7.09 0.03 6.72
N ILE A 210 5.90 -0.37 6.25
CA ILE A 210 4.79 0.55 6.02
C ILE A 210 3.63 0.24 6.96
N VAL A 211 3.36 1.13 7.91
CA VAL A 211 2.19 1.09 8.79
C VAL A 211 1.12 2.03 8.23
N THR A 212 0.03 1.47 7.72
CA THR A 212 -0.95 2.25 6.93
C THR A 212 -2.37 1.73 7.11
N ASP A 213 -3.34 2.53 6.67
CA ASP A 213 -4.70 2.13 6.39
C ASP A 213 -4.94 2.01 4.88
N SER A 214 -6.22 2.08 4.46
CA SER A 214 -6.63 2.02 3.06
C SER A 214 -6.03 3.13 2.18
N ILE A 215 -5.70 4.31 2.74
CA ILE A 215 -5.16 5.43 1.98
C ILE A 215 -3.73 5.13 1.53
N GLY A 216 -2.85 4.68 2.43
CA GLY A 216 -1.47 4.35 2.03
C GLY A 216 -1.36 3.02 1.27
N ILE A 217 -2.31 2.09 1.42
CA ILE A 217 -2.43 0.90 0.54
C ILE A 217 -2.82 1.31 -0.90
N GLY A 218 -3.44 2.47 -1.08
CA GLY A 218 -3.78 3.00 -2.40
C GLY A 218 -5.19 2.72 -2.88
N THR A 219 -6.16 2.58 -1.98
CA THR A 219 -7.58 2.62 -2.37
C THR A 219 -7.87 3.94 -3.11
N GLY A 220 -8.53 3.85 -4.25
CA GLY A 220 -8.81 5.01 -5.12
C GLY A 220 -7.70 5.32 -6.14
N ASP A 221 -6.59 4.59 -6.09
CA ASP A 221 -5.57 4.62 -7.14
C ASP A 221 -5.90 3.67 -8.31
N SER A 222 -5.38 3.99 -9.50
CA SER A 222 -5.46 3.14 -10.69
C SER A 222 -4.13 2.47 -11.00
N ALA A 223 -4.21 1.14 -11.13
CA ALA A 223 -3.10 0.26 -11.49
C ALA A 223 -2.50 0.55 -12.87
N THR A 224 -3.29 1.14 -13.77
CA THR A 224 -2.96 1.34 -15.19
C THR A 224 -2.04 2.55 -15.45
N ALA A 225 -1.79 3.38 -14.44
CA ALA A 225 -1.08 4.65 -14.59
C ALA A 225 0.47 4.55 -14.55
N PHE A 226 1.02 3.37 -14.29
CA PHE A 226 2.45 3.11 -14.50
C PHE A 226 2.61 2.30 -15.78
N ALA A 227 3.58 2.70 -16.60
CA ALA A 227 3.85 2.15 -17.92
C ALA A 227 3.79 0.60 -17.97
N ALA A 228 3.42 0.09 -19.14
CA ALA A 228 3.32 -1.33 -19.48
C ALA A 228 4.42 -2.17 -18.79
N GLY A 229 4.01 -3.03 -17.85
CA GLY A 229 4.91 -3.80 -16.98
C GLY A 229 4.72 -3.57 -15.48
N ASN A 230 3.76 -2.71 -15.08
CA ASN A 230 3.39 -2.56 -13.68
C ASN A 230 2.42 -3.65 -13.22
N THR A 231 2.75 -4.30 -12.11
CA THR A 231 1.91 -5.29 -11.46
C THR A 231 0.72 -4.57 -10.83
N ALA A 232 -0.51 -4.91 -11.24
CA ALA A 232 -1.72 -4.10 -11.05
C ALA A 232 -2.22 -3.82 -9.61
N TYR A 233 -1.39 -4.02 -8.59
CA TYR A 233 -1.77 -3.87 -7.18
C TYR A 233 -0.71 -3.21 -6.30
N ASP A 234 0.40 -2.78 -6.89
CA ASP A 234 1.37 -1.90 -6.24
C ASP A 234 0.89 -0.44 -6.43
N ASN A 235 -0.15 -0.10 -5.68
CA ASN A 235 -0.90 1.15 -5.78
C ASN A 235 -0.60 2.07 -4.58
N GLY A 236 -1.00 3.33 -4.71
CA GLY A 236 -0.92 4.30 -3.63
C GLY A 236 0.33 5.17 -3.70
N PHE A 237 0.28 6.24 -2.93
CA PHE A 237 1.27 7.31 -3.04
C PHE A 237 2.66 6.89 -2.52
N LEU A 238 2.72 5.97 -1.55
CA LEU A 238 3.99 5.44 -1.06
C LEU A 238 4.69 4.60 -2.12
N VAL A 239 3.95 3.73 -2.80
CA VAL A 239 4.50 2.89 -3.86
C VAL A 239 4.93 3.74 -5.06
N ARG A 240 4.14 4.77 -5.41
CA ARG A 240 4.53 5.81 -6.38
C ARG A 240 5.81 6.53 -5.99
N ALA A 241 5.93 6.97 -4.73
CA ALA A 241 7.11 7.67 -4.27
C ALA A 241 8.36 6.77 -4.31
N MET A 242 8.22 5.48 -4.02
CA MET A 242 9.31 4.50 -4.11
C MET A 242 9.65 4.11 -5.56
N ASN A 243 8.72 4.25 -6.50
CA ASN A 243 8.91 3.98 -7.94
C ASN A 243 9.63 2.66 -8.25
N ARG A 244 9.31 1.59 -7.51
CA ARG A 244 9.96 0.25 -7.58
C ARG A 244 11.48 0.23 -7.27
N GLN A 245 11.99 1.26 -6.60
CA GLN A 245 13.41 1.35 -6.20
C GLN A 245 13.64 0.95 -4.74
N VAL A 246 12.57 0.89 -3.93
CA VAL A 246 12.65 0.55 -2.51
C VAL A 246 11.75 -0.67 -2.24
N PRO A 247 12.32 -1.81 -1.80
CA PRO A 247 11.54 -2.94 -1.35
C PRO A 247 10.88 -2.61 -0.02
N HIS A 248 9.70 -3.16 0.20
CA HIS A 248 8.88 -2.79 1.35
C HIS A 248 8.06 -3.96 1.89
N MET A 249 7.64 -3.83 3.14
CA MET A 249 6.73 -4.75 3.82
C MET A 249 5.51 -3.99 4.33
N TRP A 250 4.33 -4.50 4.04
CA TRP A 250 3.08 -3.94 4.53
C TRP A 250 2.77 -4.45 5.93
N MET A 251 2.53 -3.52 6.83
CA MET A 251 1.95 -3.75 8.15
C MET A 251 0.55 -3.17 8.25
N GLY A 252 0.00 -2.60 7.17
CA GLY A 252 -1.28 -1.90 7.21
C GLY A 252 -2.51 -2.74 6.90
N LYS A 253 -3.68 -2.23 7.27
CA LYS A 253 -4.99 -2.87 7.02
C LYS A 253 -6.03 -1.84 6.64
N PHE A 254 -6.90 -2.18 5.68
CA PHE A 254 -8.06 -1.36 5.31
C PHE A 254 -8.95 -1.03 6.52
N GLY A 255 -9.32 0.25 6.63
CA GLY A 255 -10.19 0.76 7.69
C GLY A 255 -9.62 0.63 9.10
N GLU A 256 -8.33 0.33 9.26
CA GLU A 256 -7.70 0.23 10.57
C GLU A 256 -7.42 1.62 11.15
N THR A 257 -7.67 1.76 12.44
CA THR A 257 -7.34 2.96 13.21
C THR A 257 -5.93 2.82 13.82
N ALA A 258 -5.24 3.93 14.09
CA ALA A 258 -3.96 3.96 14.79
C ALA A 258 -4.07 3.24 16.14
N VAL A 259 -5.17 3.46 16.88
CA VAL A 259 -5.45 2.78 18.15
C VAL A 259 -5.49 1.25 17.98
N GLN A 260 -6.21 0.76 16.97
CA GLN A 260 -6.31 -0.68 16.70
C GLN A 260 -4.96 -1.27 16.26
N ALA A 261 -4.20 -0.52 15.45
CA ALA A 261 -2.88 -0.95 15.01
C ALA A 261 -1.89 -1.02 16.17
N ALA A 262 -1.91 -0.06 17.10
CA ALA A 262 -1.06 -0.07 18.29
C ALA A 262 -1.34 -1.31 19.17
N LEU A 263 -2.61 -1.64 19.40
CA LEU A 263 -3.00 -2.82 20.20
C LEU A 263 -2.62 -4.15 19.51
N SER A 264 -2.71 -4.22 18.19
CA SER A 264 -2.42 -5.43 17.40
C SER A 264 -0.99 -5.47 16.85
N ALA A 265 -0.14 -4.51 17.20
CA ALA A 265 1.20 -4.35 16.66
C ALA A 265 2.08 -5.59 16.87
N HIS A 266 1.89 -6.31 17.98
CA HIS A 266 2.65 -7.52 18.30
C HIS A 266 2.57 -8.60 17.20
N PHE A 267 1.51 -8.63 16.39
CA PHE A 267 1.39 -9.55 15.27
C PHE A 267 2.22 -9.15 14.04
N ARG A 268 2.51 -7.86 13.84
CA ARG A 268 3.08 -7.33 12.59
C ARG A 268 4.44 -6.65 12.77
N ALA A 269 4.76 -6.18 13.97
CA ALA A 269 5.96 -5.41 14.28
C ALA A 269 7.26 -6.18 14.02
N TRP A 270 7.22 -7.51 13.99
CA TRP A 270 8.38 -8.33 13.62
C TRP A 270 8.84 -8.08 12.18
N SER A 271 7.96 -7.63 11.28
CA SER A 271 8.35 -7.31 9.90
C SER A 271 9.37 -6.16 9.86
N LEU A 272 9.34 -5.29 10.86
CA LEU A 272 10.31 -4.20 11.01
C LEU A 272 11.72 -4.72 11.27
N ASP A 273 11.89 -5.94 11.79
CA ASP A 273 13.22 -6.54 12.02
C ASP A 273 14.00 -6.75 10.70
N TYR A 274 13.28 -6.85 9.58
CA TYR A 274 13.87 -6.94 8.24
C TYR A 274 13.98 -5.58 7.53
N CYS A 275 13.39 -4.53 8.10
CA CYS A 275 13.38 -3.20 7.52
C CYS A 275 14.54 -2.33 8.04
N THR A 276 14.81 -1.26 7.32
CA THR A 276 15.80 -0.23 7.69
C THR A 276 15.15 1.09 8.06
N HIS A 277 13.90 1.29 7.63
CA HIS A 277 13.12 2.51 7.83
C HIS A 277 11.67 2.10 8.10
N MET A 278 10.92 2.99 8.76
CA MET A 278 9.49 2.85 8.95
C MET A 278 8.76 4.12 8.53
N ILE A 279 7.61 3.97 7.87
CA ILE A 279 6.67 5.07 7.64
C ILE A 279 5.29 4.70 8.17
N CYS A 280 4.64 5.67 8.81
CA CYS A 280 3.30 5.57 9.34
C CYS A 280 2.39 6.61 8.65
N THR A 281 1.22 6.18 8.19
CA THR A 281 0.22 7.05 7.55
C THR A 281 -1.14 7.00 8.23
N MET A 282 -1.19 6.40 9.43
CA MET A 282 -2.41 6.15 10.19
C MET A 282 -3.00 7.44 10.76
N GLY A 283 -4.31 7.43 11.02
CA GLY A 283 -5.02 8.44 11.81
C GLY A 283 -6.38 8.83 11.23
N ARG A 284 -6.61 8.66 9.91
CA ARG A 284 -7.86 9.08 9.27
C ARG A 284 -9.08 8.35 9.82
N ASN A 285 -8.99 7.03 10.00
CA ASN A 285 -10.08 6.23 10.52
C ASN A 285 -10.39 6.52 12.00
N ASP A 286 -9.38 6.89 12.81
CA ASP A 286 -9.58 7.30 14.21
C ASP A 286 -10.41 8.58 14.31
N ILE A 287 -10.15 9.56 13.42
CA ILE A 287 -10.90 10.81 13.35
C ILE A 287 -12.34 10.55 12.92
N THR A 288 -12.56 9.69 11.92
CA THR A 288 -13.90 9.27 11.50
C THR A 288 -14.63 8.52 12.63
N ALA A 289 -13.91 7.76 13.45
CA ALA A 289 -14.44 7.11 14.65
C ALA A 289 -14.66 8.06 15.84
N GLY A 290 -14.37 9.37 15.71
CA GLY A 290 -14.60 10.37 16.75
C GLY A 290 -13.54 10.39 17.86
N SER A 291 -12.35 9.83 17.63
CA SER A 291 -11.26 9.86 18.61
C SER A 291 -10.71 11.29 18.78
N SER A 292 -10.33 11.65 20.00
CA SER A 292 -9.67 12.93 20.28
C SER A 292 -8.22 12.95 19.78
N VAL A 293 -7.67 14.16 19.61
CA VAL A 293 -6.25 14.33 19.20
C VAL A 293 -5.29 13.59 20.12
N SER A 294 -5.49 13.65 21.44
CA SER A 294 -4.61 13.00 22.41
C SER A 294 -4.63 11.47 22.29
N VAL A 295 -5.81 10.87 22.05
CA VAL A 295 -5.95 9.42 21.85
C VAL A 295 -5.20 8.99 20.59
N ILE A 296 -5.39 9.71 19.49
CA ILE A 296 -4.73 9.40 18.21
C ILE A 296 -3.22 9.56 18.35
N ALA A 297 -2.76 10.69 18.88
CA ALA A 297 -1.34 10.99 19.04
C ALA A 297 -0.62 9.96 19.93
N ASN A 298 -1.22 9.52 21.04
CA ASN A 298 -0.64 8.48 21.89
C ASN A 298 -0.53 7.13 21.16
N ALA A 299 -1.52 6.77 20.34
CA ALA A 299 -1.45 5.58 19.51
C ALA A 299 -0.35 5.68 18.44
N LEU A 300 -0.18 6.85 17.82
CA LEU A 300 0.90 7.11 16.88
C LEU A 300 2.28 7.02 17.55
N ILE A 301 2.47 7.63 18.72
CA ILE A 301 3.71 7.51 19.52
C ILE A 301 4.04 6.04 19.82
N THR A 302 3.02 5.25 20.19
CA THR A 302 3.18 3.80 20.41
C THR A 302 3.67 3.09 19.15
N LEU A 303 3.09 3.41 17.98
CA LEU A 303 3.51 2.84 16.69
C LEU A 303 4.93 3.29 16.31
N TRP A 304 5.27 4.56 16.49
CA TRP A 304 6.61 5.08 16.19
C TRP A 304 7.69 4.41 17.03
N ASN A 305 7.40 4.19 18.32
CA ASN A 305 8.29 3.46 19.22
C ASN A 305 8.62 2.05 18.73
N LEU A 306 7.74 1.38 17.96
CA LEU A 306 8.07 0.08 17.37
C LEU A 306 9.29 0.15 16.44
N GLY A 307 9.40 1.22 15.64
CA GLY A 307 10.55 1.46 14.78
C GLY A 307 11.75 2.01 15.55
N ALA A 308 11.52 2.99 16.42
CA ALA A 308 12.59 3.68 17.15
C ALA A 308 13.41 2.73 18.04
N VAL A 309 12.77 1.81 18.76
CA VAL A 309 13.48 0.82 19.62
C VAL A 309 14.32 -0.17 18.82
N ARG A 310 14.03 -0.33 17.52
CA ARG A 310 14.83 -1.11 16.56
C ARG A 310 15.94 -0.29 15.90
N GLY A 311 16.06 0.99 16.26
CA GLY A 311 16.99 1.93 15.66
C GLY A 311 16.64 2.30 14.21
N LEU A 312 15.38 2.14 13.80
CA LEU A 312 14.92 2.54 12.47
C LEU A 312 14.57 4.02 12.49
N PRO A 313 14.95 4.80 11.46
CA PRO A 313 14.37 6.12 11.26
C PRO A 313 12.87 5.97 10.95
N VAL A 314 12.04 6.76 11.64
CA VAL A 314 10.58 6.70 11.57
C VAL A 314 10.02 7.98 10.96
N ALA A 315 9.10 7.84 10.03
CA ALA A 315 8.37 8.95 9.46
C ALA A 315 6.86 8.83 9.65
N GLN A 316 6.19 9.98 9.68
CA GLN A 316 4.74 10.11 9.73
C GLN A 316 4.27 11.02 8.60
N THR A 317 3.18 10.67 7.93
CA THR A 317 2.51 11.62 7.03
C THR A 317 1.42 12.40 7.76
N THR A 318 1.17 13.65 7.37
CA THR A 318 -0.05 14.35 7.77
C THR A 318 -1.30 13.64 7.23
N ILE A 319 -2.44 13.88 7.86
CA ILE A 319 -3.71 13.22 7.56
C ILE A 319 -4.49 14.02 6.50
N THR A 320 -4.96 13.34 5.45
CA THR A 320 -5.73 13.93 4.35
C THR A 320 -7.16 14.30 4.77
N PRO A 321 -7.82 15.20 4.02
CA PRO A 321 -9.22 15.57 4.27
C PRO A 321 -10.20 14.39 4.18
N ASN A 322 -11.41 14.61 4.70
CA ASN A 322 -12.57 13.79 4.42
C ASN A 322 -13.75 14.72 4.10
N THR A 323 -14.46 14.48 3.00
CA THR A 323 -15.62 15.30 2.60
C THR A 323 -16.72 14.46 1.99
N THR A 324 -17.94 14.97 1.98
CA THR A 324 -18.96 14.54 1.01
C THR A 324 -19.06 15.58 -0.11
N SER A 325 -19.62 15.22 -1.27
CA SER A 325 -19.80 16.15 -2.40
C SER A 325 -21.18 16.00 -3.02
N THR A 326 -21.79 17.10 -3.43
CA THR A 326 -23.05 17.10 -4.22
C THR A 326 -22.82 17.05 -5.73
N ASP A 327 -21.57 17.16 -6.17
CA ASP A 327 -21.15 17.21 -7.58
C ASP A 327 -19.95 16.28 -7.87
N MET A 328 -19.78 15.22 -7.07
CA MET A 328 -18.74 14.20 -7.28
C MET A 328 -17.30 14.74 -7.22
N TRP A 329 -17.05 15.69 -6.32
CA TRP A 329 -15.77 16.39 -6.15
C TRP A 329 -15.33 17.18 -7.39
N ALA A 330 -16.28 17.53 -8.26
CA ALA A 330 -16.04 18.39 -9.41
C ALA A 330 -15.56 19.78 -8.98
N THR A 331 -16.14 20.34 -7.91
CA THR A 331 -15.78 21.68 -7.41
C THR A 331 -15.45 21.65 -5.92
N VAL A 332 -14.72 22.66 -5.45
CA VAL A 332 -14.45 22.84 -4.00
C VAL A 332 -15.69 23.34 -3.26
N ALA A 333 -16.53 24.14 -3.93
CA ALA A 333 -17.70 24.78 -3.31
C ALA A 333 -18.76 23.77 -2.86
N ASN A 334 -18.90 22.67 -3.61
CA ASN A 334 -19.89 21.62 -3.35
C ASN A 334 -19.41 20.52 -2.40
N GLN A 335 -18.24 20.71 -1.79
CA GLN A 335 -17.73 19.79 -0.77
C GLN A 335 -18.16 20.21 0.65
N THR A 336 -18.72 19.24 1.37
CA THR A 336 -19.05 19.36 2.79
C THR A 336 -17.97 18.67 3.61
N ILE A 337 -17.39 19.40 4.56
CA ILE A 337 -16.29 18.93 5.40
C ILE A 337 -16.81 17.90 6.42
N ASP A 338 -16.01 16.87 6.68
CA ASP A 338 -16.24 15.90 7.76
C ASP A 338 -16.44 16.60 9.11
N PRO A 339 -17.46 16.25 9.92
CA PRO A 339 -17.74 16.92 11.20
C PRO A 339 -16.56 16.92 12.18
N ASN A 340 -15.62 15.98 12.03
CA ASN A 340 -14.44 15.84 12.89
C ASN A 340 -13.17 16.47 12.28
N ASP A 341 -13.27 17.30 11.24
CA ASP A 341 -12.09 17.90 10.59
C ASP A 341 -11.27 18.81 11.52
N SER A 342 -11.89 19.41 12.53
CA SER A 342 -11.18 20.18 13.56
C SER A 342 -10.13 19.34 14.31
N VAL A 343 -10.40 18.04 14.52
CA VAL A 343 -9.43 17.08 15.08
C VAL A 343 -8.29 16.84 14.10
N ARG A 344 -8.60 16.66 12.80
CA ARG A 344 -7.59 16.48 11.75
C ARG A 344 -6.65 17.68 11.67
N VAL A 345 -7.20 18.90 11.63
CA VAL A 345 -6.42 20.15 11.56
C VAL A 345 -5.51 20.30 12.79
N THR A 346 -6.05 20.01 13.98
CA THR A 346 -5.26 20.07 15.23
C THR A 346 -4.15 19.02 15.23
N LEU A 347 -4.44 17.79 14.81
CA LEU A 347 -3.45 16.71 14.72
C LEU A 347 -2.35 17.03 13.69
N ASN A 348 -2.71 17.52 12.51
CA ASN A 348 -1.73 17.96 11.50
C ASN A 348 -0.88 19.13 11.98
N THR A 349 -1.47 20.06 12.74
CA THR A 349 -0.72 21.16 13.37
C THR A 349 0.27 20.63 14.40
N TRP A 350 -0.14 19.66 15.24
CA TRP A 350 0.74 18.99 16.19
C TRP A 350 1.89 18.26 15.50
N LEU A 351 1.61 17.47 14.44
CA LEU A 351 2.64 16.80 13.65
C LEU A 351 3.65 17.81 13.08
N LYS A 352 3.17 18.90 12.48
CA LYS A 352 4.03 19.93 11.87
C LYS A 352 4.84 20.74 12.89
N ALA A 353 4.37 20.81 14.13
CA ALA A 353 5.12 21.40 15.24
C ALA A 353 6.18 20.45 15.83
N GLY A 354 6.48 19.34 15.15
CA GLY A 354 7.45 18.35 15.60
C GLY A 354 6.90 17.35 16.62
N ALA A 355 5.58 17.14 16.62
CA ALA A 355 4.87 16.19 17.48
C ALA A 355 5.24 16.26 18.99
N PRO A 356 5.12 17.43 19.65
CA PRO A 356 5.50 17.59 21.05
C PRO A 356 4.98 16.48 21.97
N MET A 357 5.87 15.91 22.79
CA MET A 357 5.54 14.83 23.72
C MET A 357 6.31 14.91 25.04
N ASP A 358 5.76 14.27 26.07
CA ASP A 358 6.45 13.95 27.32
C ASP A 358 7.27 12.68 27.09
N LEU A 359 8.60 12.80 27.12
CA LEU A 359 9.49 11.67 26.90
C LEU A 359 9.46 10.66 28.05
N THR A 360 9.19 11.10 29.28
CA THR A 360 9.14 10.22 30.46
C THR A 360 7.85 9.43 30.50
N ALA A 361 6.71 10.08 30.24
CA ALA A 361 5.42 9.41 30.18
C ALA A 361 5.19 8.68 28.85
N GLY A 362 5.89 9.08 27.79
CA GLY A 362 5.68 8.56 26.44
C GLY A 362 4.34 9.01 25.83
N THR A 363 3.88 10.22 26.19
CA THR A 363 2.53 10.70 25.84
C THR A 363 2.53 12.04 25.13
N TYR A 364 1.51 12.26 24.31
CA TYR A 364 1.17 13.53 23.65
C TYR A 364 1.21 14.73 24.61
N LEU A 365 1.79 15.84 24.13
CA LEU A 365 1.63 17.17 24.71
C LEU A 365 1.12 18.13 23.63
N ALA A 366 0.31 19.11 24.04
CA ALA A 366 -0.15 20.16 23.12
C ALA A 366 1.01 21.04 22.65
N VAL A 367 0.87 21.63 21.46
CA VAL A 367 1.84 22.58 20.92
C VAL A 367 2.02 23.76 21.88
N GLY A 368 3.27 24.12 22.17
CA GLY A 368 3.63 25.20 23.09
C GLY A 368 3.74 24.78 24.56
N THR A 369 3.50 23.51 24.91
CA THR A 369 3.74 23.01 26.28
C THR A 369 5.23 23.15 26.64
N ALA A 370 5.52 23.84 27.75
CA ALA A 370 6.89 24.03 28.22
C ALA A 370 7.55 22.69 28.57
N GLY A 371 8.81 22.50 28.16
CA GLY A 371 9.57 21.27 28.42
C GLY A 371 9.20 20.08 27.53
N ALA A 372 8.28 20.25 26.57
CA ALA A 372 7.96 19.20 25.61
C ALA A 372 9.16 18.88 24.71
N VAL A 373 9.35 17.59 24.43
CA VAL A 373 10.33 17.09 23.47
C VAL A 373 9.69 17.06 22.08
N THR A 374 10.39 17.59 21.09
CA THR A 374 9.96 17.57 19.68
C THR A 374 10.89 16.71 18.83
N ILE A 375 10.52 16.51 17.56
CA ILE A 375 11.26 15.75 16.53
C ILE A 375 12.73 16.18 16.34
N ASP A 376 13.12 17.36 16.83
CA ASP A 376 14.51 17.85 16.75
C ASP A 376 15.39 17.27 17.88
N ASP A 377 14.78 16.71 18.92
CA ASP A 377 15.49 15.98 19.96
C ASP A 377 15.74 14.53 19.49
N PRO A 378 16.99 14.03 19.56
CA PRO A 378 17.33 12.68 19.10
C PRO A 378 16.71 11.55 19.92
N ARG A 379 16.06 11.85 21.06
CA ARG A 379 15.32 10.87 21.87
C ARG A 379 13.87 10.72 21.42
N HIS A 380 13.38 11.63 20.57
CA HIS A 380 12.04 11.56 20.01
C HIS A 380 11.91 10.32 19.09
N PRO A 381 10.84 9.53 19.16
CA PRO A 381 10.70 8.29 18.37
C PRO A 381 10.34 8.52 16.90
N LEU A 382 10.01 9.75 16.53
CA LEU A 382 9.77 10.18 15.15
C LEU A 382 10.96 10.99 14.65
N ASP A 383 11.35 10.78 13.39
CA ASP A 383 12.43 11.51 12.73
C ASP A 383 11.92 12.47 11.65
N TYR A 384 10.83 12.12 10.95
CA TYR A 384 10.30 12.93 9.84
C TYR A 384 8.78 13.08 9.86
N VAL A 385 8.32 14.24 9.42
CA VAL A 385 6.91 14.50 9.09
C VAL A 385 6.82 14.93 7.63
N TYR A 386 6.01 14.23 6.84
CA TYR A 386 5.72 14.59 5.45
C TYR A 386 4.32 15.20 5.35
N ASP A 387 4.23 16.48 4.96
CA ASP A 387 2.96 17.18 4.77
C ASP A 387 2.32 16.81 3.43
N VAL A 388 1.84 15.57 3.33
CA VAL A 388 1.11 15.07 2.15
C VAL A 388 -0.28 15.69 2.03
N ALA A 389 -0.87 16.19 3.13
CA ALA A 389 -2.20 16.78 3.12
C ALA A 389 -2.19 18.11 2.36
N ALA A 390 -1.15 18.93 2.54
CA ALA A 390 -0.98 20.18 1.81
C ALA A 390 -0.92 20.00 0.28
N THR A 391 -0.58 18.82 -0.22
CA THR A 391 -0.46 18.56 -1.66
C THR A 391 -1.81 18.29 -2.33
N VAL A 392 -2.82 17.89 -1.54
CA VAL A 392 -4.15 17.47 -2.02
C VAL A 392 -5.29 18.36 -1.51
N GLU A 393 -5.05 19.16 -0.47
CA GLU A 393 -6.01 20.13 0.02
C GLU A 393 -6.19 21.31 -0.94
N SER A 394 -7.42 21.84 -1.02
CA SER A 394 -7.74 23.02 -1.84
C SER A 394 -7.02 24.29 -1.35
N ALA A 395 -6.74 24.35 -0.06
CA ALA A 395 -5.89 25.33 0.61
C ALA A 395 -5.39 24.71 1.93
N THR A 396 -4.30 25.21 2.50
CA THR A 396 -3.72 24.66 3.75
C THR A 396 -4.79 24.53 4.84
N ASN A 397 -4.99 23.32 5.35
CA ASN A 397 -5.97 23.00 6.40
C ASN A 397 -7.43 23.36 6.03
N SER A 398 -7.80 23.41 4.74
CA SER A 398 -9.17 23.74 4.33
C SER A 398 -10.19 22.66 4.68
N GLY A 399 -9.74 21.42 4.94
CA GLY A 399 -10.63 20.27 5.12
C GLY A 399 -11.32 19.85 3.83
N ARG A 400 -10.94 20.42 2.69
CA ARG A 400 -11.51 20.12 1.36
C ARG A 400 -10.43 19.64 0.40
N TRP A 401 -10.78 18.66 -0.41
CA TRP A 401 -9.94 18.21 -1.52
C TRP A 401 -9.89 19.28 -2.61
N LYS A 402 -8.79 19.32 -3.37
CA LYS A 402 -8.75 20.04 -4.65
C LYS A 402 -9.87 19.55 -5.58
N ALA A 403 -10.33 20.44 -6.45
CA ALA A 403 -11.31 20.12 -7.48
C ALA A 403 -10.76 19.12 -8.50
N ALA A 404 -11.66 18.44 -9.22
CA ALA A 404 -11.31 17.61 -10.35
C ALA A 404 -10.53 18.39 -11.43
N GLY A 405 -9.69 17.68 -12.20
CA GLY A 405 -8.95 18.28 -13.29
C GLY A 405 -9.85 18.83 -14.41
N ARG A 406 -10.99 18.17 -14.66
CA ARG A 406 -11.96 18.56 -15.69
C ARG A 406 -13.37 18.11 -15.34
N VAL A 407 -14.37 18.83 -15.83
CA VAL A 407 -15.79 18.45 -15.78
C VAL A 407 -16.37 18.46 -17.18
N VAL A 408 -17.09 17.40 -17.52
CA VAL A 408 -17.82 17.20 -18.76
C VAL A 408 -19.31 17.14 -18.41
N THR A 409 -20.19 17.76 -19.19
CA THR A 409 -21.63 17.83 -18.87
C THR A 409 -22.53 17.06 -19.83
N ASP A 410 -21.96 16.45 -20.85
CA ASP A 410 -22.67 15.75 -21.92
C ASP A 410 -22.27 14.27 -22.01
N ALA A 411 -21.76 13.68 -20.93
CA ALA A 411 -21.36 12.28 -20.92
C ALA A 411 -22.59 11.36 -21.07
N ALA A 412 -22.48 10.37 -21.96
CA ALA A 412 -23.48 9.34 -22.17
C ALA A 412 -22.85 7.96 -22.07
N ILE A 413 -23.54 7.05 -21.38
CA ILE A 413 -23.11 5.66 -21.20
C ILE A 413 -24.34 4.76 -20.99
N THR A 414 -24.29 3.54 -21.53
CA THR A 414 -25.36 2.55 -21.40
C THR A 414 -25.02 1.53 -20.32
N ALA A 415 -26.02 1.05 -19.58
CA ALA A 415 -25.85 -0.03 -18.61
C ALA A 415 -25.14 -1.24 -19.24
N ASN A 416 -24.22 -1.86 -18.48
CA ASN A 416 -23.38 -2.98 -18.91
C ASN A 416 -22.44 -2.71 -20.11
N ASN A 417 -22.24 -1.45 -20.51
CA ASN A 417 -21.30 -1.06 -21.55
C ASN A 417 -20.29 -0.04 -21.01
N THR A 418 -19.01 -0.36 -21.06
CA THR A 418 -17.94 0.51 -20.54
C THR A 418 -17.60 1.69 -21.45
N THR A 419 -18.27 1.88 -22.59
CA THR A 419 -17.97 2.95 -23.54
C THR A 419 -18.73 4.23 -23.17
N VAL A 420 -18.01 5.30 -22.87
CA VAL A 420 -18.55 6.66 -22.67
C VAL A 420 -18.37 7.45 -23.95
N THR A 421 -19.40 8.20 -24.33
CA THR A 421 -19.30 9.25 -25.35
C THR A 421 -19.56 10.62 -24.75
N SER A 422 -18.87 11.63 -25.26
CA SER A 422 -19.09 13.04 -24.92
C SER A 422 -18.50 13.91 -26.04
N VAL A 423 -19.29 14.82 -26.60
CA VAL A 423 -18.83 15.75 -27.64
C VAL A 423 -17.81 16.73 -27.06
N THR A 424 -17.96 17.12 -25.80
CA THR A 424 -17.08 18.07 -25.11
C THR A 424 -15.91 17.43 -24.35
N GLY A 425 -15.79 16.10 -24.36
CA GLY A 425 -14.86 15.36 -23.50
C GLY A 425 -13.38 15.69 -23.72
N ALA A 426 -13.00 16.00 -24.97
CA ALA A 426 -11.64 16.31 -25.39
C ALA A 426 -10.60 15.30 -24.88
N PHE A 427 -10.92 14.01 -25.02
CA PHE A 427 -10.10 12.94 -24.46
C PHE A 427 -8.78 12.75 -25.22
N THR A 428 -7.71 12.49 -24.49
CA THR A 428 -6.37 12.25 -25.04
C THR A 428 -5.74 11.00 -24.43
N SER A 429 -4.64 10.51 -25.00
CA SER A 429 -3.89 9.39 -24.42
C SER A 429 -3.38 9.65 -22.99
N ALA A 430 -3.24 10.91 -22.56
CA ALA A 430 -2.88 11.26 -21.19
C ALA A 430 -3.98 10.89 -20.17
N ASP A 431 -5.23 10.76 -20.63
CA ASP A 431 -6.39 10.47 -19.80
C ASP A 431 -6.48 8.99 -19.42
N VAL A 432 -5.69 8.11 -20.06
CA VAL A 432 -5.61 6.71 -19.66
C VAL A 432 -5.16 6.61 -18.19
N GLY A 433 -5.97 5.92 -17.40
CA GLY A 433 -5.83 5.78 -15.95
C GLY A 433 -6.48 6.89 -15.12
N ALA A 434 -6.97 7.97 -15.72
CA ALA A 434 -7.63 9.07 -15.00
C ALA A 434 -8.82 8.54 -14.18
N SER A 435 -8.95 9.02 -12.94
CA SER A 435 -10.11 8.74 -12.09
C SER A 435 -11.32 9.49 -12.65
N VAL A 436 -12.45 8.79 -12.79
CA VAL A 436 -13.69 9.39 -13.29
C VAL A 436 -14.86 9.09 -12.36
N ASN A 437 -15.69 10.10 -12.17
CA ASN A 437 -16.97 9.98 -11.49
C ASN A 437 -18.08 10.40 -12.46
N ILE A 438 -19.05 9.51 -12.72
CA ILE A 438 -20.20 9.80 -13.60
C ILE A 438 -21.48 9.78 -12.78
N ALA A 439 -22.23 10.88 -12.81
CA ALA A 439 -23.48 11.01 -12.08
C ALA A 439 -24.51 10.02 -12.63
N GLY A 440 -25.19 9.29 -11.75
CA GLY A 440 -26.32 8.44 -12.12
C GLY A 440 -25.97 7.09 -12.76
N ALA A 441 -24.71 6.83 -13.12
CA ALA A 441 -24.33 5.62 -13.86
C ALA A 441 -24.10 4.37 -12.98
N GLY A 442 -24.04 4.54 -11.66
CA GLY A 442 -23.86 3.48 -10.67
C GLY A 442 -25.16 2.76 -10.32
N ALA A 443 -25.09 1.81 -9.38
CA ALA A 443 -26.24 1.02 -8.95
C ALA A 443 -27.35 1.91 -8.39
N SER A 444 -28.59 1.67 -8.82
CA SER A 444 -29.78 2.45 -8.41
C SER A 444 -29.63 3.96 -8.66
N GLY A 445 -28.93 4.36 -9.72
CA GLY A 445 -28.70 5.77 -10.03
C GLY A 445 -27.64 6.45 -9.14
N ALA A 446 -26.83 5.67 -8.40
CA ALA A 446 -25.69 6.20 -7.68
C ALA A 446 -24.60 6.72 -8.64
N MET A 447 -23.58 7.38 -8.10
CA MET A 447 -22.38 7.72 -8.86
C MET A 447 -21.62 6.46 -9.27
N LEU A 448 -21.12 6.41 -10.50
CA LEU A 448 -20.11 5.43 -10.91
C LEU A 448 -18.72 6.05 -10.73
N SER A 449 -17.91 5.50 -9.82
CA SER A 449 -16.49 5.84 -9.66
C SER A 449 -15.61 4.77 -10.30
N THR A 450 -14.81 5.15 -11.30
CA THR A 450 -13.94 4.21 -12.01
C THR A 450 -12.76 4.93 -12.68
N TYR A 451 -12.13 4.30 -13.66
CA TYR A 451 -11.00 4.83 -14.41
C TYR A 451 -11.19 4.70 -15.91
N ILE A 452 -10.55 5.58 -16.66
CA ILE A 452 -10.41 5.44 -18.12
C ILE A 452 -9.39 4.33 -18.41
N LYS A 453 -9.84 3.24 -19.04
CA LYS A 453 -9.00 2.12 -19.48
C LYS A 453 -8.28 2.43 -20.78
N SER A 454 -8.97 3.01 -21.74
CA SER A 454 -8.39 3.41 -23.02
C SER A 454 -9.16 4.57 -23.64
N VAL A 455 -8.48 5.36 -24.46
CA VAL A 455 -9.09 6.43 -25.25
C VAL A 455 -9.23 5.96 -26.69
N THR A 456 -10.46 5.98 -27.21
CA THR A 456 -10.75 5.61 -28.61
C THR A 456 -10.49 6.79 -29.53
N ASN A 457 -10.96 7.98 -29.13
CA ASN A 457 -10.74 9.26 -29.81
C ASN A 457 -11.10 10.41 -28.85
N SER A 458 -11.11 11.66 -29.33
CA SER A 458 -11.37 12.85 -28.51
C SER A 458 -12.77 12.92 -27.89
N THR A 459 -13.73 12.11 -28.34
CA THR A 459 -15.11 12.10 -27.84
C THR A 459 -15.52 10.78 -27.20
N THR A 460 -14.64 9.78 -27.20
CA THR A 460 -14.99 8.42 -26.79
C THR A 460 -13.87 7.76 -25.99
N VAL A 461 -14.22 7.27 -24.80
CA VAL A 461 -13.33 6.49 -23.93
C VAL A 461 -13.98 5.18 -23.51
N VAL A 462 -13.14 4.22 -23.12
CA VAL A 462 -13.57 2.95 -22.52
C VAL A 462 -13.16 2.98 -21.05
N LEU A 463 -14.10 2.72 -20.16
CA LEU A 463 -13.89 2.64 -18.72
C LEU A 463 -13.44 1.25 -18.28
N GLN A 464 -12.83 1.17 -17.10
CA GLN A 464 -12.51 -0.10 -16.45
C GLN A 464 -13.73 -0.71 -15.74
N GLY A 465 -14.54 0.13 -15.08
CA GLY A 465 -15.72 -0.27 -14.33
C GLY A 465 -16.97 -0.28 -15.20
N THR A 466 -17.77 -1.33 -15.03
CA THR A 466 -19.02 -1.50 -15.76
C THR A 466 -20.15 -0.68 -15.13
N PRO A 467 -20.83 0.20 -15.88
CA PRO A 467 -21.99 0.93 -15.37
C PRO A 467 -23.17 0.01 -15.11
N VAL A 468 -23.98 0.34 -14.11
CA VAL A 468 -25.20 -0.41 -13.78
C VAL A 468 -26.45 0.29 -14.33
N THR A 469 -26.41 1.62 -14.45
CA THR A 469 -27.52 2.43 -14.95
C THR A 469 -27.07 3.22 -16.18
N ALA A 470 -27.95 3.29 -17.18
CA ALA A 470 -27.72 4.09 -18.37
C ALA A 470 -28.01 5.57 -18.06
N VAL A 471 -27.17 6.47 -18.54
CA VAL A 471 -27.35 7.92 -18.41
C VAL A 471 -27.03 8.62 -19.72
N SER A 472 -27.69 9.74 -19.96
CA SER A 472 -27.47 10.65 -21.07
C SER A 472 -27.30 12.07 -20.55
N ALA A 473 -26.44 12.86 -21.21
CA ALA A 473 -26.12 14.23 -20.79
C ALA A 473 -25.77 14.35 -19.29
N ALA A 474 -25.04 13.36 -18.77
CA ALA A 474 -24.63 13.33 -17.38
C ALA A 474 -23.38 14.17 -17.16
N ALA A 475 -23.28 14.73 -15.95
CA ALA A 475 -22.01 15.27 -15.47
C ALA A 475 -21.00 14.14 -15.24
N MET A 476 -19.78 14.35 -15.69
CA MET A 476 -18.63 13.50 -15.44
C MET A 476 -17.45 14.35 -14.98
N ALA A 477 -16.93 14.06 -13.79
CA ALA A 477 -15.67 14.63 -13.31
C ALA A 477 -14.50 13.71 -13.72
N VAL A 478 -13.43 14.28 -14.28
CA VAL A 478 -12.22 13.58 -14.72
C VAL A 478 -11.04 14.07 -13.90
N ASP A 479 -10.19 13.12 -13.50
CA ASP A 479 -9.08 13.32 -12.57
C ASP A 479 -9.56 13.94 -11.25
N VAL A 480 -10.46 13.24 -10.56
CA VAL A 480 -10.91 13.62 -9.22
C VAL A 480 -9.80 13.38 -8.18
N TYR A 481 -9.60 14.33 -7.27
CA TYR A 481 -8.65 14.16 -6.14
C TYR A 481 -9.17 13.19 -5.09
N ALA A 482 -10.49 13.03 -4.94
CA ALA A 482 -11.10 12.05 -4.04
C ALA A 482 -12.14 11.23 -4.81
N VAL A 483 -12.13 9.90 -4.63
CA VAL A 483 -13.08 9.01 -5.31
C VAL A 483 -14.38 8.83 -4.54
N ASP A 484 -14.31 8.86 -3.21
CA ASP A 484 -15.45 8.67 -2.31
C ASP A 484 -15.42 9.63 -1.10
N GLY A 485 -14.57 10.65 -1.17
CA GLY A 485 -14.40 11.65 -0.12
C GLY A 485 -13.34 11.31 0.92
N VAL A 486 -13.03 10.03 1.09
CA VAL A 486 -11.97 9.56 2.00
C VAL A 486 -10.71 9.19 1.21
N HIS A 487 -10.90 8.47 0.11
CA HIS A 487 -9.81 7.84 -0.63
C HIS A 487 -9.31 8.76 -1.75
N PRO A 488 -7.99 9.00 -1.83
CA PRO A 488 -7.40 9.78 -2.90
C PRO A 488 -7.61 9.11 -4.26
N GLY A 489 -7.92 9.90 -5.29
CA GLY A 489 -7.86 9.45 -6.68
C GLY A 489 -6.43 9.33 -7.19
N ARG A 490 -6.25 8.83 -8.42
CA ARG A 490 -4.94 8.70 -9.09
C ARG A 490 -4.09 9.97 -8.99
N ILE A 491 -4.65 11.13 -9.35
CA ILE A 491 -3.88 12.37 -9.36
C ILE A 491 -3.51 12.85 -7.95
N ALA A 492 -4.34 12.56 -6.96
CA ALA A 492 -4.03 12.86 -5.56
C ALA A 492 -2.93 11.93 -5.05
N HIS A 493 -2.97 10.64 -5.39
CA HIS A 493 -1.88 9.72 -5.11
C HIS A 493 -0.57 10.16 -5.76
N ALA A 494 -0.60 10.63 -7.01
CA ALA A 494 0.57 11.20 -7.67
C ALA A 494 1.07 12.49 -6.98
N ALA A 495 0.16 13.37 -6.56
CA ALA A 495 0.50 14.60 -5.85
C ALA A 495 1.09 14.36 -4.45
N MET A 496 0.64 13.32 -3.74
CA MET A 496 1.19 12.91 -2.44
C MET A 496 2.50 12.14 -2.57
N ALA A 497 2.76 11.54 -3.73
CA ALA A 497 3.96 10.74 -4.01
C ALA A 497 5.22 11.61 -4.23
N ILE A 498 5.33 12.76 -3.56
CA ILE A 498 6.37 13.75 -3.83
C ILE A 498 7.76 13.09 -3.77
N PRO A 499 8.62 13.30 -4.78
CA PRO A 499 9.98 12.71 -4.87
C PRO A 499 10.94 13.07 -3.73
N THR A 500 10.50 13.88 -2.77
CA THR A 500 11.31 14.44 -1.69
C THR A 500 11.31 13.59 -0.44
N LEU A 501 10.81 12.34 -0.45
CA LEU A 501 11.11 11.41 0.66
C LEU A 501 12.65 11.26 0.72
N PRO A 502 13.37 11.84 1.71
CA PRO A 502 14.82 11.77 1.82
C PRO A 502 15.36 10.33 1.94
N PHE A 503 14.50 9.33 2.13
CA PHE A 503 14.86 7.92 2.06
C PHE A 503 14.98 7.38 0.63
N VAL A 504 14.37 8.06 -0.36
CA VAL A 504 14.36 7.66 -1.77
C VAL A 504 15.43 8.42 -2.57
N ALA A 505 15.68 9.69 -2.25
CA ALA A 505 16.66 10.52 -2.96
C ALA A 505 18.12 10.00 -2.95
N PRO A 506 18.65 9.42 -1.85
CA PRO A 506 20.03 8.90 -1.80
C PRO A 506 20.24 7.56 -2.52
N LEU A 507 19.18 6.89 -2.96
CA LEU A 507 19.23 5.60 -3.65
C LEU A 507 19.29 5.71 -5.17
N ARG A 508 19.33 6.94 -5.70
CA ARG A 508 19.80 7.15 -7.07
C ARG A 508 21.28 6.80 -7.07
N PHE A 509 21.56 5.54 -7.41
CA PHE A 509 22.88 5.01 -7.68
C PHE A 509 23.75 6.13 -8.28
N ALA A 510 24.86 6.45 -7.61
CA ALA A 510 25.95 7.10 -8.30
C ALA A 510 26.24 6.21 -9.52
N ALA A 511 25.96 6.75 -10.71
CA ALA A 511 26.15 6.07 -11.98
C ALA A 511 27.62 5.67 -12.17
#